data_AF-A0A6W0A6C9-F1
#
_entry.id   AF-A0A6W0A6C9-F1
#
_cell.length_a   1.000
_cell.length_b   1.000
_cell.length_c   1.000
_cell.angle_alpha   90.00
_cell.angle_beta   90.00
_cell.angle_gamma   90.00
#
_symmetry.space_group_name_H-M   'P 1'
#
loop_
_entity.id
_entity.type
_entity.pdbx_description
1 polymer ?
#
loop_
_entity_poly.entity_id
_entity_poly.type
_entity_poly.pdbx_seq_one_letter_code
_entity_poly.pdbx_strand_id
1 'polypeptide(L)'
;PKSLCAFGGLDAVTHALEAYVSVLASEFSDGQALQALKLLKENLPTSYHEGSRNPVARERVHSAATIAGIAFANAFLGVCHSMAHKLGSQFHIPH
;
A
#
# COMPACT_ATOMS: atom_id res chain seq x y z
N PRO A 1 10.91 12.05 3.43
CA PRO A 1 10.71 12.99 2.29
C PRO A 1 9.33 12.79 1.64
N LYS A 2 8.88 13.72 0.80
CA LYS A 2 7.59 13.62 0.09
C LYS A 2 7.55 12.44 -0.89
N SER A 3 8.61 12.26 -1.68
CA SER A 3 8.72 11.14 -2.64
C SER A 3 8.54 9.78 -1.98
N LEU A 4 9.32 9.46 -0.94
CA LEU A 4 9.22 8.18 -0.23
C LEU A 4 7.84 7.96 0.42
N CYS A 5 7.17 9.03 0.86
CA CYS A 5 5.80 8.93 1.37
C CYS A 5 4.80 8.58 0.28
N ALA A 6 4.96 9.15 -0.91
CA ALA A 6 4.10 8.86 -2.05
C ALA A 6 4.32 7.44 -2.57
N PHE A 7 5.57 7.04 -2.82
CA PHE A 7 5.90 5.72 -3.36
C PHE A 7 5.44 4.62 -2.41
N GLY A 8 5.89 4.61 -1.14
CA GLY A 8 5.47 3.59 -0.18
C GLY A 8 3.97 3.59 0.13
N GLY A 9 3.32 4.76 0.09
CA GLY A 9 1.87 4.86 0.29
C GLY A 9 1.06 4.30 -0.89
N LEU A 10 1.48 4.55 -2.13
CA LEU A 10 0.82 4.05 -3.34
C LEU A 10 1.13 2.56 -3.58
N ASP A 11 2.32 2.11 -3.21
CA ASP A 11 2.65 0.69 -3.16
C ASP A 11 1.72 -0.05 -2.20
N ALA A 12 1.51 0.47 -0.99
CA ALA A 12 0.53 -0.06 -0.04
C ALA A 12 -0.92 -0.08 -0.57
N VAL A 13 -1.32 0.91 -1.38
CA VAL A 13 -2.63 0.89 -2.07
C VAL A 13 -2.68 -0.29 -3.04
N THR A 14 -1.63 -0.47 -3.85
CA THR A 14 -1.54 -1.57 -4.82
C THR A 14 -1.51 -2.93 -4.14
N HIS A 15 -0.75 -3.08 -3.05
CA HIS A 15 -0.73 -4.26 -2.21
C HIS A 15 -2.14 -4.68 -1.77
N ALA A 16 -2.90 -3.75 -1.17
CA ALA A 16 -4.24 -4.04 -0.68
C ALA A 16 -5.22 -4.34 -1.83
N LEU A 17 -5.13 -3.61 -2.94
CA LEU A 17 -6.01 -3.80 -4.09
C LEU A 17 -5.78 -5.17 -4.74
N GLU A 18 -4.53 -5.51 -5.04
CA GLU A 18 -4.21 -6.81 -5.64
C GLU A 18 -4.48 -7.98 -4.68
N ALA A 19 -4.23 -7.81 -3.38
CA ALA A 19 -4.58 -8.82 -2.38
C ALA A 19 -6.09 -9.08 -2.33
N TYR A 20 -6.91 -8.02 -2.39
CA TYR A 20 -8.38 -8.13 -2.32
C TYR A 20 -8.99 -8.81 -3.55
N VAL A 21 -8.41 -8.64 -4.74
CA VAL A 21 -8.89 -9.28 -5.98
C VAL A 21 -8.11 -10.54 -6.35
N SER A 22 -7.20 -10.99 -5.49
CA SER A 22 -6.40 -12.19 -5.73
C SER A 22 -7.27 -13.44 -5.77
N VAL A 23 -6.85 -14.42 -6.57
CA VAL A 23 -7.47 -15.77 -6.57
C VAL A 23 -7.25 -16.54 -5.26
N LEU A 24 -6.36 -16.04 -4.39
CA LEU A 24 -6.11 -16.57 -3.04
C LEU A 24 -6.73 -15.70 -1.93
N ALA A 25 -7.55 -14.71 -2.29
CA ALA A 25 -8.29 -13.92 -1.31
C ALA A 25 -9.20 -14.80 -0.45
N SER A 26 -9.39 -14.40 0.80
CA SER A 26 -10.27 -15.05 1.77
C SER A 26 -10.89 -14.02 2.71
N GLU A 27 -11.90 -14.43 3.46
CA GLU A 27 -12.54 -13.60 4.48
C GLU A 27 -11.57 -13.09 5.56
N PHE A 28 -10.43 -13.76 5.76
CA PHE A 28 -9.38 -13.34 6.68
C PHE A 28 -8.50 -12.20 6.14
N SER A 29 -8.29 -12.14 4.82
CA SER A 29 -7.49 -11.09 4.17
C SER A 29 -8.30 -9.87 3.78
N ASP A 30 -9.56 -10.07 3.38
CA ASP A 30 -10.40 -9.06 2.75
C ASP A 30 -10.68 -7.86 3.63
N GLY A 31 -11.00 -8.11 4.91
CA GLY A 31 -11.20 -7.04 5.89
C GLY A 31 -9.95 -6.19 6.10
N GLN A 32 -8.76 -6.80 6.06
CA GLN A 32 -7.49 -6.10 6.21
C GLN A 32 -7.21 -5.23 4.97
N ALA A 33 -7.37 -5.78 3.77
CA ALA A 33 -7.17 -5.04 2.53
C ALA A 33 -8.09 -3.80 2.45
N LEU A 34 -9.39 -3.97 2.74
CA LEU A 34 -10.35 -2.86 2.75
C LEU A 34 -10.01 -1.81 3.82
N GLN A 35 -9.59 -2.23 5.01
CA GLN A 35 -9.20 -1.31 6.08
C GLN A 35 -7.93 -0.52 5.71
N ALA A 36 -6.93 -1.16 5.08
CA ALA A 36 -5.76 -0.47 4.57
C ALA A 36 -6.14 0.58 3.51
N LEU A 37 -6.97 0.21 2.53
CA LEU A 37 -7.45 1.13 1.48
C LEU A 37 -8.20 2.34 2.06
N LYS A 38 -9.08 2.10 3.04
CA LYS A 38 -9.82 3.17 3.72
C LYS A 38 -8.87 4.14 4.42
N LEU A 39 -7.93 3.63 5.22
CA LEU A 39 -6.96 4.46 5.94
C LEU A 39 -6.06 5.24 4.98
N LEU A 40 -5.57 4.62 3.90
CA LEU A 40 -4.75 5.27 2.88
C LEU A 40 -5.53 6.38 2.18
N LYS A 41 -6.78 6.14 1.77
CA LYS A 41 -7.64 7.18 1.18
C LYS A 41 -7.83 8.37 2.10
N GLU A 42 -8.04 8.14 3.39
CA GLU A 42 -8.32 9.19 4.37
C GLU A 42 -7.07 9.97 4.81
N ASN A 43 -5.90 9.32 4.83
CA ASN A 43 -4.70 9.87 5.51
C ASN A 43 -3.50 10.10 4.59
N LEU A 44 -3.38 9.40 3.46
CA LEU A 44 -2.20 9.51 2.58
C LEU A 44 -2.00 10.91 1.99
N PRO A 45 -3.04 11.61 1.48
CA PRO A 45 -2.88 12.97 0.98
C PRO A 45 -2.34 13.91 2.08
N THR A 46 -2.92 13.86 3.27
CA THR A 46 -2.51 14.67 4.42
C THR A 46 -1.08 14.33 4.85
N SER A 47 -0.73 13.04 4.94
CA SER A 47 0.63 12.57 5.27
C SER A 47 1.70 13.04 4.27
N TYR A 48 1.32 13.19 2.99
CA TYR A 48 2.18 13.72 1.93
C TYR A 48 2.35 15.24 2.03
N HIS A 49 1.26 15.99 2.19
CA HIS A 49 1.30 17.47 2.20
C HIS A 49 1.83 18.05 3.51
N GLU A 50 1.41 17.49 4.65
CA GLU A 50 1.71 18.01 5.98
C GLU A 50 2.93 17.31 6.62
N GLY A 51 3.19 16.06 6.27
CA GLY A 51 4.37 15.33 6.75
C GLY A 51 4.42 15.28 8.27
N SER A 52 5.55 15.68 8.85
CA SER A 52 5.77 15.70 10.30
C SER A 52 4.88 16.68 11.06
N ARG A 53 4.23 17.65 10.38
CA ARG A 53 3.24 18.53 11.02
C ARG A 53 1.96 17.80 11.38
N ASN A 54 1.71 16.63 10.78
CA ASN A 54 0.57 15.78 11.08
C ASN A 54 1.02 14.35 11.38
N PRO A 55 1.52 14.11 12.62
CA PRO A 55 2.04 12.80 13.00
C PRO A 55 0.94 11.72 12.99
N VAL A 56 -0.32 12.08 13.23
CA VAL A 56 -1.45 11.13 13.20
C VAL A 56 -1.65 10.59 11.78
N ALA A 57 -1.69 11.44 10.76
CA ALA A 57 -1.80 10.97 9.37
C ALA A 57 -0.61 10.08 8.97
N ARG A 58 0.60 10.43 9.44
CA ARG A 58 1.81 9.62 9.22
C ARG A 58 1.72 8.24 9.85
N GLU A 59 1.27 8.17 11.10
CA GLU A 59 1.06 6.92 11.82
C GLU A 59 0.00 6.05 11.15
N ARG A 60 -1.16 6.64 10.77
CA ARG A 60 -2.24 5.91 10.11
C ARG A 60 -1.81 5.32 8.78
N VAL A 61 -1.06 6.05 7.96
CA VAL A 61 -0.49 5.53 6.71
C VAL A 61 0.51 4.41 6.98
N HIS A 62 1.36 4.56 8.01
CA HIS A 62 2.33 3.53 8.36
C HIS A 62 1.65 2.23 8.79
N SER A 63 0.64 2.32 9.65
CA SER A 63 -0.18 1.17 10.05
C SER A 63 -0.96 0.59 8.87
N ALA A 64 -1.51 1.42 7.98
CA ALA A 64 -2.24 0.95 6.81
C ALA A 64 -1.36 0.14 5.85
N ALA A 65 -0.10 0.56 5.64
CA ALA A 65 0.87 -0.19 4.84
C ALA A 65 1.15 -1.57 5.46
N THR A 66 1.29 -1.64 6.78
CA THR A 66 1.47 -2.91 7.50
C THR A 66 0.21 -3.79 7.43
N ILE A 67 -0.98 -3.21 7.52
CA ILE A 67 -2.26 -3.92 7.37
C ILE A 67 -2.41 -4.50 5.95
N ALA A 68 -2.03 -3.74 4.92
CA ALA A 68 -1.96 -4.26 3.55
C ALA A 68 -1.00 -5.46 3.48
N GLY A 69 0.12 -5.39 4.21
CA GLY A 69 1.05 -6.49 4.47
C GLY A 69 0.40 -7.76 5.00
N ILE A 70 -0.46 -7.64 6.01
CA ILE A 70 -1.21 -8.79 6.55
C ILE A 70 -2.08 -9.43 5.47
N ALA A 71 -2.71 -8.62 4.60
CA ALA A 71 -3.53 -9.13 3.50
C ALA A 71 -2.68 -9.85 2.44
N PHE A 72 -1.71 -9.17 1.83
CA PHE A 72 -0.95 -9.74 0.71
C PHE A 72 0.02 -10.85 1.13
N ALA A 73 0.44 -10.91 2.40
CA ALA A 73 1.23 -12.03 2.89
C ALA A 73 0.49 -13.38 2.82
N ASN A 74 -0.85 -13.35 2.82
CA ASN A 74 -1.69 -14.54 2.75
C ASN A 74 -2.38 -14.70 1.39
N ALA A 75 -2.79 -13.58 0.76
CA ALA A 75 -3.48 -13.59 -0.52
C ALA A 75 -2.55 -13.39 -1.72
N PHE A 76 -1.24 -13.19 -1.50
CA PHE A 76 -0.29 -12.74 -2.52
C PHE A 76 -0.73 -11.45 -3.22
N LEU A 77 -0.19 -11.22 -4.42
CA LEU A 77 -0.34 -10.02 -5.23
C LEU A 77 -0.74 -10.41 -6.65
N GLY A 78 -0.72 -9.45 -7.58
CA GLY A 78 -1.12 -9.65 -8.95
C GLY A 78 -0.05 -9.27 -9.98
N VAL A 79 -0.53 -8.99 -11.19
CA VAL A 79 0.33 -8.70 -12.35
C VAL A 79 0.93 -7.29 -12.30
N CYS A 80 0.35 -6.35 -11.52
CA CYS A 80 0.93 -5.03 -11.34
C CYS A 80 2.33 -5.15 -10.74
N HIS A 81 2.46 -5.89 -9.62
CA HIS A 81 3.77 -6.17 -9.01
C HIS A 81 4.71 -6.93 -9.92
N SER A 82 4.19 -7.92 -10.66
CA SER A 82 5.01 -8.71 -11.59
C SER A 82 5.67 -7.83 -12.66
N MET A 83 4.92 -6.87 -13.22
CA MET A 83 5.45 -5.90 -14.19
C MET A 83 6.33 -4.84 -13.52
N ALA A 84 5.92 -4.31 -12.36
CA ALA A 84 6.64 -3.30 -11.61
C ALA A 84 8.07 -3.75 -11.25
N HIS A 85 8.24 -5.01 -10.82
CA HIS A 85 9.57 -5.57 -10.56
C HIS A 85 10.50 -5.52 -11.78
N LYS A 86 9.97 -5.75 -13.00
CA LYS A 86 10.78 -5.72 -14.23
C LYS A 86 11.06 -4.30 -14.67
N LEU A 87 10.07 -3.40 -14.55
CA LEU A 87 10.27 -1.98 -14.83
C LEU A 87 11.30 -1.37 -13.88
N GLY A 88 11.20 -1.64 -12.58
CA GLY A 88 12.14 -1.16 -11.57
C GLY A 88 13.56 -1.71 -11.80
N SER A 89 13.67 -3.00 -12.11
CA SER A 89 14.95 -3.63 -12.46
C SER A 89 15.59 -3.05 -13.73
N GLN A 90 14.81 -2.84 -14.80
CA GLN A 90 15.36 -2.44 -16.10
C GLN A 90 15.62 -0.94 -16.18
N PHE A 91 14.75 -0.13 -15.59
CA PHE A 91 14.74 1.32 -15.75
C PHE A 91 15.08 2.07 -14.46
N HIS A 92 15.40 1.36 -13.36
CA HIS A 92 15.74 1.96 -12.06
C HIS A 92 14.64 2.88 -11.52
N ILE A 93 13.39 2.58 -11.87
CA ILE A 93 12.20 3.26 -11.34
C ILE A 93 11.98 2.70 -9.93
N PRO A 94 11.79 3.55 -8.90
CA PRO A 94 11.39 3.09 -7.58
C PRO A 94 10.15 2.21 -7.68
N HIS A 95 10.14 1.10 -6.92
CA HIS A 95 8.94 0.30 -6.69
C HIS A 95 7.83 1.20 -6.15
#